data_AF-A0A965R632-F1
#
_entry.id   AF-A0A965R632-F1
#
_cell.length_a   1.000
_cell.length_b   1.000
_cell.length_c   1.000
_cell.angle_alpha   90.00
_cell.angle_beta   90.00
_cell.angle_gamma   90.00
#
_symmetry.space_group_name_H-M   'P 1'
#
loop_
_entity.id
_entity.type
_entity.pdbx_description
1 polymer ?
#
loop_
_entity_poly.entity_id
_entity_poly.type
_entity_poly.pdbx_seq_one_letter_code
_entity_poly.pdbx_strand_id
1 'polypeptide(L)'
;MHLTADTLLLMEVGGLLLLMSVLGRVANRLGQSAIPLYMTLGLLFGSGSVLSLDASTEFLHTGSEIGVVLLLLVLGLEYSPTELMSSLKKNAPAGILDALLNAVPGAIFALLMGWGPIGAIVLAGVTWVSSSGVIVKVLRDLG
;
A
#
# COMPACT_ATOMS: atom_id res chain seq x y z
N MET A 1 19.35 -25.62 -16.85
CA MET A 1 17.99 -25.03 -16.87
C MET A 1 17.65 -24.30 -15.56
N HIS A 2 18.09 -24.76 -14.38
CA HIS A 2 17.91 -23.99 -13.13
C HIS A 2 18.65 -22.64 -13.07
N LEU A 3 19.93 -22.60 -13.46
CA LEU A 3 20.76 -21.38 -13.42
C LEU A 3 20.17 -20.19 -14.20
N THR A 4 19.45 -20.46 -15.29
CA THR A 4 18.84 -19.40 -16.11
C THR A 4 17.62 -18.78 -15.42
N ALA A 5 16.84 -19.57 -14.67
CA ALA A 5 15.69 -19.08 -13.93
C ALA A 5 16.14 -18.22 -12.73
N ASP A 6 17.14 -18.68 -11.98
CA ASP A 6 17.68 -17.94 -10.84
C ASP A 6 18.31 -16.60 -11.29
N THR A 7 19.01 -16.59 -12.42
CA THR A 7 19.60 -15.37 -13.00
C THR A 7 18.52 -14.39 -13.45
N LEU A 8 17.44 -14.87 -14.07
CA LEU A 8 16.31 -14.04 -14.48
C LEU A 8 15.61 -13.41 -13.27
N LEU A 9 15.37 -14.19 -12.20
CA LEU A 9 14.79 -13.69 -10.96
C LEU A 9 15.63 -12.54 -10.39
N LEU A 10 16.95 -12.73 -10.27
CA LEU A 10 17.84 -11.69 -9.73
C LEU A 10 17.87 -10.44 -10.62
N MET A 11 17.82 -10.58 -11.94
CA MET A 11 17.75 -9.46 -12.87
C MET A 11 16.43 -8.70 -12.77
N GLU A 12 15.29 -9.39 -12.69
CA GLU A 12 13.97 -8.77 -12.53
C GLU A 12 13.87 -8.02 -11.20
N VAL A 13 14.19 -8.69 -10.08
CA VAL A 13 14.16 -8.08 -8.74
C VAL A 13 15.15 -6.92 -8.65
N GLY A 14 16.39 -7.11 -9.11
CA GLY A 14 17.40 -6.06 -9.13
C GLY A 14 16.98 -4.86 -9.99
N GLY A 15 16.45 -5.12 -11.19
CA GLY A 15 15.94 -4.10 -12.10
C GLY A 15 14.78 -3.30 -11.49
N LEU A 16 13.83 -3.97 -10.86
CA LEU A 16 12.72 -3.34 -10.15
C LEU A 16 13.20 -2.48 -8.99
N LEU A 17 14.08 -3.00 -8.13
CA LEU A 17 14.63 -2.25 -7.01
C LEU A 17 15.41 -1.02 -7.47
N LEU A 18 16.17 -1.13 -8.57
CA LEU A 18 16.86 0.01 -9.18
C LEU A 18 15.87 1.05 -9.70
N LEU A 19 14.84 0.62 -10.44
CA LEU A 19 13.82 1.50 -10.99
C LEU A 19 13.03 2.22 -9.87
N MET A 20 12.62 1.48 -8.84
CA MET A 20 12.00 2.05 -7.63
C MET A 20 12.94 3.04 -6.94
N SER A 21 14.24 2.74 -6.82
CA SER A 21 15.21 3.66 -6.22
C SER A 21 15.36 4.96 -7.02
N VAL A 22 15.31 4.90 -8.34
CA VAL A 22 15.32 6.09 -9.21
C VAL A 22 14.02 6.88 -9.04
N LEU A 23 12.86 6.22 -9.10
CA LEU A 23 11.56 6.86 -8.92
C LEU A 23 11.43 7.52 -7.55
N GLY A 24 11.88 6.86 -6.49
CA GLY A 24 11.87 7.44 -5.14
C GLY A 24 12.75 8.68 -5.03
N ARG A 25 13.91 8.69 -5.70
CA ARG A 25 14.77 9.88 -5.76
C ARG A 25 14.12 11.02 -6.55
N VAL A 26 13.42 10.72 -7.64
CA VAL A 26 12.69 11.71 -8.42
C VAL A 26 11.50 12.26 -7.63
N ALA A 27 10.70 11.40 -6.99
CA ALA A 27 9.58 11.81 -6.14
C ALA A 27 10.03 12.76 -5.03
N ASN A 28 11.11 12.41 -4.32
CA ASN A 28 11.66 13.25 -3.26
C ASN A 28 12.13 14.62 -3.80
N ARG A 29 12.77 14.65 -4.98
CA ARG A 29 13.14 15.93 -5.63
C ARG A 29 11.94 16.79 -6.02
N LEU A 30 10.80 16.17 -6.28
CA LEU A 30 9.53 16.85 -6.61
C LEU A 30 8.69 17.18 -5.38
N GLY A 31 9.15 16.83 -4.16
CA GLY A 31 8.36 17.01 -2.93
C GLY A 31 7.10 16.15 -2.90
N GLN A 32 7.16 14.94 -3.46
CA GLN A 32 6.07 13.97 -3.49
C GLN A 32 6.49 12.69 -2.78
N SER A 33 5.54 11.98 -2.14
CA SER A 33 5.82 10.64 -1.64
C SER A 33 6.12 9.70 -2.81
N ALA A 34 7.02 8.75 -2.61
CA ALA A 34 7.35 7.75 -3.63
C ALA A 34 6.26 6.68 -3.81
N ILE A 35 5.33 6.56 -2.85
CA ILE A 35 4.32 5.49 -2.82
C ILE A 35 3.43 5.46 -4.06
N PRO A 36 2.85 6.59 -4.54
CA PRO A 36 2.04 6.57 -5.76
C PRO A 36 2.85 6.09 -6.97
N LEU A 37 4.13 6.47 -7.08
CA LEU A 37 4.99 6.00 -8.16
C LEU A 37 5.23 4.49 -8.08
N TYR A 38 5.48 3.94 -6.88
CA TYR A 38 5.63 2.50 -6.69
C TYR A 38 4.35 1.73 -7.02
N MET A 39 3.18 2.27 -6.66
CA MET A 39 1.89 1.67 -7.01
C MET A 39 1.66 1.70 -8.53
N THR A 40 1.95 2.82 -9.20
CA THR A 40 1.86 2.89 -10.67
C THR A 40 2.81 1.92 -11.34
N LEU A 41 4.01 1.72 -10.77
CA LEU A 41 4.96 0.73 -11.25
C LEU A 41 4.37 -0.68 -11.13
N GLY A 42 3.85 -1.05 -9.96
CA GLY A 42 3.20 -2.35 -9.76
C GLY A 42 2.01 -2.58 -10.70
N LEU A 43 1.22 -1.54 -11.00
CA LEU A 43 0.15 -1.62 -11.99
C LEU A 43 0.67 -1.83 -13.41
N LEU A 44 1.77 -1.17 -13.79
CA LEU A 44 2.37 -1.27 -15.12
C LEU A 44 3.07 -2.60 -15.37
N PHE A 45 3.61 -3.24 -14.33
CA PHE A 45 4.32 -4.52 -14.40
C PHE A 45 3.49 -5.70 -13.86
N GLY A 46 2.23 -5.46 -13.49
CA GLY A 46 1.31 -6.47 -12.97
C GLY A 46 0.82 -7.46 -14.04
N SER A 47 -0.14 -8.31 -13.66
CA SER A 47 -0.72 -9.30 -14.56
C SER A 47 -1.38 -8.64 -15.79
N GLY A 48 -0.95 -9.05 -16.99
CA GLY A 48 -1.41 -8.46 -18.26
C GLY A 48 -0.56 -7.31 -18.80
N SER A 49 0.61 -7.05 -18.21
CA SER A 49 1.56 -6.06 -18.71
C SER A 49 2.39 -6.54 -19.91
N VAL A 50 2.99 -5.59 -20.64
CA VAL A 50 3.88 -5.88 -21.78
C VAL A 50 5.25 -6.43 -21.32
N LEU A 51 5.60 -6.20 -20.06
CA LEU A 51 6.83 -6.65 -19.40
C LEU A 51 6.46 -7.55 -18.21
N SER A 52 6.14 -8.81 -18.49
CA SER A 52 5.79 -9.78 -17.45
C SER A 52 6.97 -10.06 -16.53
N LEU A 53 6.73 -9.99 -15.22
CA LEU A 53 7.67 -10.30 -14.13
C LEU A 53 7.44 -11.72 -13.58
N ASP A 54 7.32 -12.70 -14.49
CA ASP A 54 6.86 -14.04 -14.11
C ASP A 54 7.86 -14.74 -13.18
N ALA A 55 9.17 -14.49 -13.34
CA ALA A 55 10.19 -15.13 -12.50
C ALA A 55 10.25 -14.56 -11.08
N SER A 56 9.91 -13.28 -10.90
CA SER A 56 9.97 -12.59 -9.60
C SER A 56 8.64 -12.53 -8.84
N THR A 57 7.52 -12.90 -9.45
CA THR A 57 6.17 -12.77 -8.85
C THR A 57 6.04 -13.48 -7.49
N GLU A 58 6.42 -14.75 -7.40
CA GLU A 58 6.32 -15.52 -6.15
C GLU A 58 7.25 -14.98 -5.04
N PHE A 59 8.46 -14.56 -5.45
CA PHE A 59 9.42 -13.93 -4.56
C PHE A 59 8.91 -12.59 -4.02
N LEU A 60 8.37 -11.73 -4.87
CA LEU A 60 7.82 -10.42 -4.49
C LEU A 60 6.56 -10.56 -3.63
N HIS A 61 5.69 -11.54 -3.92
CA HIS A 61 4.53 -11.84 -3.09
C HIS A 61 4.96 -12.16 -1.65
N THR A 62 5.82 -13.17 -1.50
CA THR A 62 6.35 -13.59 -0.19
C THR A 62 7.12 -12.45 0.50
N GLY A 63 7.96 -11.74 -0.25
CA GLY A 63 8.73 -10.60 0.26
C GLY A 63 7.84 -9.45 0.75
N SER A 64 6.71 -9.21 0.08
CA SER A 64 5.75 -8.18 0.48
C SER A 64 5.02 -8.53 1.78
N GLU A 65 4.62 -9.80 1.96
CA GLU A 65 3.99 -10.27 3.20
C GLU A 65 4.97 -10.14 4.38
N ILE A 66 6.22 -10.56 4.19
CA ILE A 66 7.28 -10.41 5.19
C ILE A 66 7.51 -8.91 5.49
N GLY A 67 7.59 -8.07 4.47
CA GLY A 67 7.76 -6.63 4.61
C GLY A 67 6.65 -5.98 5.44
N VAL A 68 5.38 -6.36 5.22
CA VAL A 68 4.24 -5.88 6.00
C VAL A 68 4.31 -6.35 7.45
N VAL A 69 4.63 -7.63 7.68
CA VAL A 69 4.78 -8.16 9.05
C VAL A 69 5.90 -7.44 9.81
N LEU A 70 7.05 -7.21 9.17
CA LEU A 70 8.17 -6.48 9.78
C LEU A 70 7.83 -5.01 10.04
N LEU A 71 7.11 -4.35 9.11
CA LEU A 71 6.64 -2.98 9.30
C LEU A 71 5.71 -2.88 10.52
N LEU A 72 4.73 -3.79 10.63
CA LEU A 72 3.80 -3.83 11.76
C LEU A 72 4.52 -4.18 13.08
N LEU A 73 5.54 -5.05 13.03
CA LEU A 73 6.38 -5.36 14.19
C LEU A 73 7.11 -4.11 14.68
N VAL A 74 7.77 -3.36 13.78
CA VAL A 74 8.48 -2.12 14.15
C VAL A 74 7.51 -1.10 14.73
N LEU A 75 6.34 -0.92 14.13
CA LEU A 75 5.29 -0.04 14.68
C LEU A 75 4.84 -0.50 16.07
N GLY A 76 4.71 -1.81 16.30
CA GLY A 76 4.38 -2.37 17.61
C GLY A 76 5.48 -2.19 18.66
N LEU A 77 6.75 -2.11 18.25
CA LEU A 77 7.89 -1.82 19.11
C LEU A 77 8.05 -0.31 19.41
N GLU A 78 7.54 0.55 18.54
CA GLU A 78 7.61 2.02 18.68
C GLU A 78 6.64 2.55 19.76
N TYR A 79 5.56 1.83 20.07
CA TYR A 79 4.52 2.26 21.03
C TYR A 79 4.30 1.25 22.16
N SER A 80 4.26 1.74 23.41
CA SER A 80 3.79 0.91 24.53
C SER A 80 2.27 0.68 24.47
N PRO A 81 1.74 -0.42 25.03
CA PRO A 81 0.29 -0.68 25.06
C PRO A 81 -0.53 0.45 25.71
N THR A 82 0.04 1.13 26.72
CA THR A 82 -0.60 2.26 27.41
C THR A 82 -0.65 3.52 26.55
N GLU A 83 0.40 3.80 25.79
CA GLU A 83 0.43 4.92 24.83
C GLU A 83 -0.51 4.68 23.67
N LEU A 84 -0.58 3.44 23.17
CA LEU A 84 -1.51 3.06 22.10
C LEU A 84 -2.95 3.27 22.56
N MET A 85 -3.34 2.75 23.72
CA MET A 85 -4.71 2.85 24.23
C MET A 85 -5.13 4.30 24.52
N SER A 86 -4.23 5.11 25.10
CA SER A 86 -4.51 6.52 25.35
C SER A 86 -4.62 7.33 24.06
N SER A 87 -3.75 7.07 23.08
CA SER A 87 -3.80 7.69 21.74
C SER A 87 -5.05 7.30 20.97
N LEU A 88 -5.46 6.03 21.01
CA LEU A 88 -6.69 5.56 20.38
C LEU A 88 -7.92 6.24 20.96
N LYS A 89 -8.04 6.34 22.30
CA LYS A 89 -9.17 7.04 22.93
C LYS A 89 -9.20 8.52 22.57
N LYS A 90 -8.03 9.17 22.55
CA LYS A 90 -7.90 10.58 22.19
C LYS A 90 -8.27 10.84 20.73
N ASN A 91 -7.88 9.93 19.83
CA ASN A 91 -8.08 10.08 18.38
C ASN A 91 -9.34 9.39 17.85
N ALA A 92 -10.10 8.68 18.68
CA ALA A 92 -11.32 7.97 18.27
C ALA A 92 -12.33 8.85 17.51
N PRO A 93 -12.61 10.12 17.89
CA PRO A 93 -13.53 10.97 17.13
C PRO A 93 -13.02 11.25 15.71
N ALA A 94 -11.72 11.49 15.56
CA ALA A 94 -11.09 11.70 14.26
C ALA A 94 -11.12 10.42 13.42
N GLY A 95 -10.89 9.26 14.04
CA GLY A 95 -10.98 7.96 13.36
C GLY A 95 -12.39 7.63 12.86
N ILE A 96 -13.44 7.95 13.64
CA ILE A 96 -14.83 7.79 13.22
C ILE A 96 -15.15 8.73 12.05
N LEU A 97 -14.68 9.97 12.12
CA LEU A 97 -14.90 10.93 11.05
C LEU A 97 -14.19 10.48 9.76
N ASP A 98 -12.93 10.06 9.85
CA ASP A 98 -12.16 9.50 8.74
C ASP A 98 -12.87 8.29 8.11
N ALA A 99 -13.32 7.35 8.95
CA ALA A 99 -14.10 6.19 8.55
C ALA A 99 -15.37 6.58 7.76
N LEU A 100 -16.15 7.54 8.26
CA LEU A 100 -17.38 7.99 7.59
C LEU A 100 -17.08 8.73 6.29
N LEU A 101 -16.10 9.64 6.29
CA LEU A 101 -15.72 10.41 5.11
C LEU A 101 -15.19 9.52 3.98
N ASN A 102 -14.59 8.37 4.30
CA ASN A 102 -14.13 7.41 3.32
C ASN A 102 -15.22 6.39 2.91
N ALA A 103 -16.05 5.92 3.84
CA ALA A 103 -17.10 4.93 3.58
C ALA A 103 -18.28 5.51 2.77
N VAL A 104 -18.74 6.71 3.13
CA VAL A 104 -19.98 7.30 2.59
C VAL A 104 -19.89 7.57 1.08
N PRO A 105 -18.81 8.17 0.53
CA PRO A 105 -18.69 8.34 -0.92
C PRO A 105 -18.71 7.01 -1.68
N GLY A 106 -18.09 5.96 -1.13
CA GLY A 106 -18.13 4.61 -1.69
C GLY A 106 -19.55 4.05 -1.72
N ALA A 107 -20.28 4.13 -0.60
CA ALA A 107 -21.69 3.73 -0.54
C ALA A 107 -22.55 4.47 -1.58
N ILE A 108 -22.42 5.80 -1.64
CA ILE A 108 -23.18 6.65 -2.56
C ILE A 108 -22.87 6.24 -4.01
N PHE A 109 -21.60 6.07 -4.36
CA PHE A 109 -21.21 5.69 -5.72
C PHE A 109 -21.83 4.35 -6.14
N ALA A 110 -21.76 3.33 -5.29
CA ALA A 110 -22.37 2.04 -5.58
C ALA A 110 -23.90 2.10 -5.73
N LEU A 111 -24.58 2.94 -4.93
CA LEU A 111 -26.02 3.18 -5.09
C LEU A 111 -26.34 3.89 -6.41
N LEU A 112 -25.55 4.92 -6.78
CA LEU A 112 -25.70 5.62 -8.05
C LEU A 112 -25.48 4.70 -9.26
N MET A 113 -24.56 3.75 -9.15
CA MET A 113 -24.30 2.73 -10.17
C MET A 113 -25.34 1.59 -10.19
N GLY A 114 -26.33 1.61 -9.29
CA GLY A 114 -27.40 0.62 -9.25
C GLY A 114 -26.98 -0.74 -8.70
N TRP A 115 -25.86 -0.83 -7.96
CA TRP A 115 -25.35 -2.10 -7.40
C TRP A 115 -26.12 -2.60 -6.17
N GLY A 116 -27.15 -1.85 -5.77
CA GLY A 116 -28.03 -2.17 -4.65
C GLY A 116 -27.38 -2.02 -3.27
N PRO A 117 -28.13 -2.32 -2.19
CA PRO A 117 -27.66 -2.15 -0.81
C PRO A 117 -26.42 -3.00 -0.47
N ILE A 118 -26.32 -4.21 -1.02
CA ILE A 118 -25.17 -5.10 -0.81
C ILE A 118 -23.93 -4.49 -1.45
N GLY A 119 -24.02 -4.05 -2.71
CA GLY A 119 -22.92 -3.37 -3.40
C GLY A 119 -22.47 -2.09 -2.68
N ALA A 120 -23.42 -1.34 -2.12
CA ALA A 120 -23.14 -0.16 -1.32
C ALA A 120 -22.36 -0.47 -0.04
N ILE A 121 -22.76 -1.50 0.71
CA ILE A 121 -22.04 -1.95 1.91
C ILE A 121 -20.64 -2.45 1.55
N VAL A 122 -20.51 -3.23 0.47
CA VAL A 122 -19.21 -3.73 0.01
C VAL A 122 -18.28 -2.59 -0.38
N LEU A 123 -18.74 -1.66 -1.23
CA LEU A 123 -17.89 -0.56 -1.67
C LEU A 123 -17.55 0.39 -0.51
N ALA A 124 -18.49 0.66 0.39
CA ALA A 124 -18.22 1.39 1.63
C ALA A 124 -17.14 0.72 2.47
N GLY A 125 -17.19 -0.61 2.62
CA GLY A 125 -16.19 -1.38 3.35
C GLY A 125 -14.80 -1.34 2.68
N VAL A 126 -14.74 -1.36 1.34
CA VAL A 126 -13.48 -1.21 0.61
C VAL A 126 -12.92 0.21 0.78
N THR A 127 -13.75 1.24 0.67
CA THR A 127 -13.27 2.62 0.72
C THR A 127 -12.97 3.11 2.12
N TRP A 128 -13.59 2.59 3.19
CA TRP A 128 -13.38 3.09 4.55
C TRP A 128 -11.95 2.88 5.11
N VAL A 129 -11.21 1.88 4.59
CA VAL A 129 -9.93 1.48 5.18
C VAL A 129 -8.85 2.51 4.83
N SER A 130 -8.31 3.15 5.86
CA SER A 130 -7.15 4.03 5.76
C SER A 130 -5.87 3.28 6.17
N SER A 131 -4.79 3.39 5.38
CA SER A 131 -3.53 2.68 5.64
C SER A 131 -2.59 3.53 6.51
N SER A 132 -2.49 3.21 7.80
CA SER A 132 -1.61 3.89 8.76
C SER A 132 -0.13 3.82 8.37
N GLY A 133 0.32 2.67 7.85
CA GLY A 133 1.70 2.50 7.36
C GLY A 133 2.03 3.41 6.17
N VAL A 134 1.09 3.56 5.23
CA VAL A 134 1.23 4.50 4.10
C VAL A 134 1.22 5.94 4.61
N ILE A 135 0.30 6.31 5.51
CA ILE A 135 0.23 7.66 6.08
C ILE A 135 1.54 8.03 6.79
N VAL A 136 2.04 7.16 7.68
CA VAL A 136 3.32 7.37 8.38
C VAL A 136 4.46 7.53 7.40
N LYS A 137 4.48 6.72 6.34
CA LYS A 137 5.51 6.81 5.30
C LYS A 137 5.41 8.12 4.50
N VAL A 138 4.21 8.56 4.12
CA VAL A 138 3.97 9.85 3.45
C VAL A 138 4.42 11.01 4.33
N LEU A 139 4.07 11.00 5.61
CA LEU A 139 4.50 12.03 6.57
C LEU A 139 6.04 12.08 6.66
N ARG A 140 6.69 10.91 6.84
CA ARG A 140 8.16 10.82 6.86
C ARG A 140 8.82 11.25 5.53
N ASP A 141 8.15 11.06 4.39
CA ASP A 141 8.66 11.44 3.07
C ASP A 141 8.53 12.95 2.79
N LEU A 142 7.54 13.63 3.39
CA LEU A 142 7.21 15.03 3.11
C LEU A 142 7.64 16.02 4.20
N GLY A 143 7.98 15.55 5.41
CA GLY A 143 8.45 16.39 6.52
C GLY A 143 8.21 15.76 7.88
#